data_AF-A0A951DSU2-F1
#
_entry.id   AF-A0A951DSU2-F1
#
_cell.length_a   1.000
_cell.length_b   1.000
_cell.length_c   1.000
_cell.angle_alpha   90.00
_cell.angle_beta   90.00
_cell.angle_gamma   90.00
#
_symmetry.space_group_name_H-M   'P 1'
#
loop_
_entity.id
_entity.type
_entity.pdbx_description
1 polymer ?
#
loop_
_entity_poly.entity_id
_entity_poly.type
_entity_poly.pdbx_seq_one_letter_code
_entity_poly.pdbx_strand_id
1 'polypeptide(L)' 'MINRPDQKATGVGEAATCPVAAAISNAIFDATGMRLRSLPFKADNVRAAFAAATL' A
#
# COMPACT_ATOMS: atom_id res chain seq x y z
N MET A 1 11.87 4.65 -20.27
CA MET A 1 10.80 4.01 -21.07
C MET A 1 11.42 2.82 -21.80
N ILE A 2 10.83 1.63 -21.69
CA ILE A 2 11.35 0.43 -22.37
C ILE A 2 10.64 0.35 -23.73
N ASN A 3 11.40 0.39 -24.83
CA ASN A 3 10.87 0.33 -26.19
C ASN A 3 10.79 -1.12 -26.67
N ARG A 4 9.58 -1.72 -26.68
CA ARG A 4 9.31 -3.09 -27.16
C ARG A 4 8.20 -3.09 -28.23
N PRO A 5 8.51 -2.65 -29.46
CA PRO A 5 7.52 -2.48 -30.53
C PRO A 5 7.01 -3.81 -31.10
N ASP A 6 7.75 -4.90 -30.89
CA ASP A 6 7.41 -6.28 -31.29
C ASP A 6 6.38 -6.95 -30.36
N GLN A 7 6.09 -6.36 -29.20
CA GLN A 7 5.19 -6.93 -28.20
C GLN A 7 3.82 -6.25 -28.21
N LYS A 8 2.78 -7.03 -27.93
CA LYS A 8 1.41 -6.50 -27.83
C LYS A 8 1.30 -5.54 -26.64
N ALA A 9 0.74 -4.36 -26.86
CA ALA A 9 0.45 -3.41 -25.79
C ALA A 9 -0.55 -3.99 -24.77
N THR A 10 -0.24 -3.81 -23.49
CA THR A 10 -1.10 -4.20 -22.36
C THR A 10 -1.47 -2.98 -21.53
N GLY A 11 -2.65 -3.00 -20.89
CA GLY A 11 -3.04 -1.94 -19.97
C GLY A 11 -2.17 -1.94 -18.70
N VAL A 12 -1.76 -0.74 -18.25
CA VAL A 12 -0.90 -0.56 -17.06
C VAL A 12 -1.49 0.35 -15.99
N GLY A 13 -2.54 1.13 -16.31
CA GLY A 13 -3.08 2.15 -15.40
C GLY A 13 -3.61 1.58 -14.08
N GLU A 14 -4.46 0.55 -14.15
CA GLU A 14 -5.03 -0.08 -12.96
C GLU A 14 -3.99 -0.91 -12.21
N ALA A 15 -3.18 -1.69 -12.94
CA ALA A 15 -2.13 -2.54 -12.36
C ALA A 15 -1.12 -1.77 -11.52
N ALA A 16 -0.83 -0.51 -11.88
CA ALA A 16 0.05 0.36 -11.10
C ALA A 16 -0.59 0.83 -9.79
N THR A 17 -1.91 1.04 -9.77
CA THR A 17 -2.62 1.67 -8.63
C THR A 17 -3.15 0.65 -7.62
N CYS A 18 -3.66 -0.49 -8.10
CA CYS A 18 -4.19 -1.56 -7.26
C CYS A 18 -3.28 -1.99 -6.08
N PRO A 19 -1.96 -2.20 -6.27
CA PRO A 19 -1.11 -2.70 -5.19
C PRO A 19 -0.66 -1.62 -4.19
N VAL A 20 -0.90 -0.34 -4.45
CA VAL A 20 -0.31 0.76 -3.66
C VAL A 20 -0.71 0.69 -2.18
N ALA A 21 -2.00 0.57 -1.89
CA ALA A 21 -2.49 0.47 -0.51
C ALA A 21 -1.94 -0.77 0.22
N ALA A 22 -1.88 -1.91 -0.47
CA ALA A 22 -1.34 -3.14 0.10
C ALA A 22 0.17 -3.03 0.39
N ALA A 23 0.93 -2.45 -0.53
CA ALA A 23 2.36 -2.22 -0.38
C ALA A 23 2.66 -1.32 0.83
N ILE A 24 1.91 -0.23 1.00
CA ILE A 24 2.06 0.67 2.15
C ILE A 24 1.71 -0.05 3.46
N SER A 25 0.61 -0.80 3.52
CA SER A 25 0.24 -1.58 4.72
C SER A 25 1.31 -2.62 5.10
N ASN A 26 1.89 -3.29 4.10
CA ASN A 26 2.98 -4.24 4.31
C ASN A 26 4.24 -3.55 4.83
N ALA A 27 4.62 -2.39 4.28
CA ALA A 27 5.78 -1.63 4.76
C ALA A 27 5.61 -1.16 6.21
N ILE A 28 4.41 -0.71 6.59
CA ILE A 28 4.12 -0.32 7.98
C ILE A 28 4.23 -1.53 8.92
N PHE A 29 3.69 -2.67 8.51
CA PHE A 29 3.79 -3.91 9.30
C PHE A 29 5.24 -4.37 9.46
N ASP A 30 6.03 -4.34 8.39
CA ASP A 30 7.46 -4.69 8.43
C ASP A 30 8.23 -3.78 9.39
N ALA A 31 7.97 -2.47 9.34
CA ALA A 31 8.68 -1.49 10.17
C ALA A 31 8.26 -1.46 11.64
N THR A 32 7.03 -1.87 11.98
CA THR A 32 6.43 -1.62 13.30
C THR A 32 5.79 -2.83 13.96
N GLY A 33 5.60 -3.94 13.25
CA GLY A 33 4.78 -5.08 13.67
C GLY A 33 3.27 -4.81 13.68
N MET A 34 2.82 -3.57 13.45
CA MET A 34 1.40 -3.22 13.45
C MET A 34 0.74 -3.45 12.08
N ARG A 35 -0.37 -4.20 12.07
CA ARG A 35 -1.14 -4.47 10.85
C ARG A 35 -2.33 -3.52 10.69
N LEU A 36 -2.19 -2.52 9.81
CA LEU A 36 -3.29 -1.62 9.45
C LEU A 36 -4.22 -2.27 8.40
N ARG A 37 -5.50 -2.41 8.75
CA ARG A 37 -6.53 -3.05 7.90
C ARG A 37 -7.60 -2.09 7.36
N SER A 38 -7.64 -0.86 7.87
CA SER A 38 -8.62 0.15 7.47
C SER A 38 -7.93 1.32 6.79
N LEU A 39 -8.46 1.73 5.65
CA LEU A 39 -8.06 2.93 4.93
C LEU A 39 -8.91 4.13 5.40
N PRO A 40 -8.42 5.37 5.27
CA PRO A 40 -7.11 5.76 4.76
C PRO A 40 -6.00 5.74 5.83
N PHE A 41 -4.75 5.56 5.41
CA PHE A 41 -3.56 5.65 6.27
C PHE A 41 -3.14 7.10 6.57
N LYS A 42 -4.07 7.89 7.11
CA LYS A 42 -3.76 9.23 7.65
C LYS A 42 -3.05 9.11 8.99
N ALA A 43 -2.17 10.07 9.29
CA ALA A 43 -1.40 10.08 10.53
C ALA A 43 -2.27 9.90 11.78
N ASP A 44 -3.42 10.56 11.86
CA ASP A 44 -4.33 10.45 13.02
C ASP A 44 -4.92 9.04 13.16
N ASN A 45 -5.34 8.43 12.05
CA ASN A 45 -5.86 7.05 12.04
C ASN A 45 -4.79 6.04 12.45
N VAL A 46 -3.55 6.25 11.97
CA VAL A 46 -2.41 5.40 12.30
C VAL A 46 -2.11 5.52 13.80
N ARG A 47 -1.99 6.74 14.33
CA ARG A 47 -1.75 6.99 15.76
C ARG A 47 -2.85 6.38 16.63
N ALA A 48 -4.12 6.53 16.23
CA ALA A 48 -5.26 5.92 16.93
C ALA A 48 -5.16 4.38 16.95
N ALA A 49 -4.75 3.76 15.84
CA ALA A 49 -4.55 2.31 15.77
C ALA A 49 -3.44 1.83 16.72
N PHE A 50 -2.33 2.57 16.82
CA PHE A 50 -1.26 2.29 17.80
C PHE A 50 -1.74 2.42 19.24
N ALA A 51 -2.49 3.48 19.56
CA ALA A 51 -3.04 3.67 20.89
C ALA A 51 -4.01 2.54 21.29
N ALA A 52 -4.89 2.12 20.36
CA ALA A 52 -5.87 1.06 20.60
C ALA A 52 -5.24 -0.34 20.81
N ALA A 53 -4.06 -0.59 20.23
CA ALA A 53 -3.36 -1.87 20.37
C ALA A 53 -2.54 -2.02 21.67
N THR A 54 -2.39 -0.94 22.46
CA THR A 54 -1.58 -0.90 23.68
C THR A 54 -2.41 -1.18 24.95
N LEU A 55 -3.50 -1.94 24.84
CA LEU A 55 -4.34 -2.44 25.94
C LEU A 55 -4.09 -3.93 26.15
#